data_AF-A0A645DY63-F1
#
_entry.id   AF-A0A645DY63-F1
#
_cell.length_a   1.000
_cell.length_b   1.000
_cell.length_c   1.000
_cell.angle_alpha   90.00
_cell.angle_beta   90.00
_cell.angle_gamma   90.00
#
_symmetry.space_group_name_H-M   'P 1'
#
loop_
_entity.id
_entity.type
_entity.pdbx_description
1 polymer ?
#
loop_
_entity_poly.entity_id
_entity_poly.type
_entity_poly.pdbx_seq_one_letter_code
_entity_poly.pdbx_strand_id
1 'polypeptide(L)'
;MILYQRSNVEVQHPKLIKANRTLDFGNGFYTTTNKEQAYKWAQIKKRRENNENGYISIYEISEDILDNKDFNIIVFSEASKEWLEFVINNRMNVDYKHS
;
A
#
# COMPACT_ATOMS: atom_id res chain seq x y z
N MET A 1 -0.07 5.98 15.04
CA MET A 1 0.88 5.15 14.24
C MET A 1 1.44 5.91 13.05
N ILE A 2 2.75 5.81 12.79
CA ILE A 2 3.43 6.39 11.62
C ILE A 2 3.56 5.35 10.49
N LEU A 3 3.21 5.76 9.28
CA LEU A 3 3.22 4.96 8.07
C LEU A 3 4.07 5.60 6.98
N TYR A 4 4.79 4.77 6.22
CA TYR A 4 5.68 5.20 5.15
C TYR A 4 5.22 4.63 3.82
N GLN A 5 5.06 5.49 2.81
CA GLN A 5 4.77 5.09 1.44
C GLN A 5 5.93 5.51 0.53
N ARG A 6 6.49 4.55 -0.20
CA ARG A 6 7.45 4.89 -1.27
C ARG A 6 6.71 5.34 -2.53
N SER A 7 7.28 6.30 -3.23
CA SER A 7 6.81 6.74 -4.53
C SER A 7 7.96 7.23 -5.41
N ASN A 8 7.71 7.31 -6.71
CA ASN A 8 8.58 7.97 -7.69
C ASN A 8 8.18 9.44 -7.92
N VAL A 9 7.05 9.85 -7.35
CA VAL A 9 6.57 11.23 -7.32
C VAL A 9 6.26 11.63 -5.88
N GLU A 10 6.28 12.93 -5.58
CA GLU A 10 5.80 13.41 -4.30
C GLU A 10 4.30 13.14 -4.16
N VAL A 11 3.90 12.53 -3.04
CA VAL A 11 2.49 12.26 -2.71
C VAL A 11 2.17 12.92 -1.38
N GLN A 12 1.49 14.07 -1.42
CA GLN A 12 1.05 14.76 -0.21
C GLN A 12 -0.29 14.18 0.29
N HIS A 13 -1.21 13.90 -0.64
CA HIS A 13 -2.51 13.33 -0.35
C HIS A 13 -2.70 12.04 -1.14
N PRO A 14 -2.75 10.87 -0.49
CA PRO A 14 -2.96 9.61 -1.19
C PRO A 14 -4.37 9.58 -1.80
N LYS A 15 -4.48 9.01 -2.99
CA LYS A 15 -5.74 8.85 -3.72
C LYS A 15 -5.86 7.41 -4.20
N LEU A 16 -7.08 6.89 -4.19
CA LEU A 16 -7.38 5.63 -4.87
C LEU A 16 -7.42 5.90 -6.37
N ILE A 17 -6.48 5.30 -7.11
CA ILE A 17 -6.36 5.48 -8.55
C ILE A 17 -6.74 4.16 -9.19
N LYS A 18 -7.67 4.21 -10.16
CA LYS A 18 -8.03 3.02 -10.92
C LYS A 18 -6.81 2.58 -11.74
N ALA A 19 -6.20 1.48 -11.33
CA ALA A 19 -5.05 0.94 -12.04
C ALA A 19 -5.51 0.30 -13.35
N ASN A 20 -4.71 0.49 -14.39
CA ASN A 20 -4.84 -0.14 -15.70
C ASN A 20 -4.24 -1.57 -15.74
N ARG A 21 -3.81 -2.08 -14.58
CA ARG A 21 -3.35 -3.45 -14.36
C ARG A 21 -3.73 -3.89 -12.94
N THR A 22 -3.80 -5.18 -12.72
CA THR A 22 -4.00 -5.75 -11.39
C THR A 22 -2.73 -5.66 -10.55
N LEU A 23 -2.91 -5.42 -9.25
CA LEU A 23 -1.84 -5.24 -8.25
C LEU A 23 -2.21 -6.01 -6.98
N ASP A 24 -1.26 -6.16 -6.06
CA ASP A 24 -1.45 -6.91 -4.81
C ASP A 24 -2.62 -6.41 -3.95
N PHE A 25 -2.95 -5.11 -4.05
CA PHE A 25 -3.98 -4.43 -3.26
C PHE A 25 -5.05 -3.74 -4.14
N GLY A 26 -5.20 -4.20 -5.39
CA GLY A 26 -6.16 -3.62 -6.33
C GLY A 26 -5.86 -2.15 -6.64
N ASN A 27 -6.86 -1.28 -6.51
CA ASN A 27 -6.73 0.18 -6.68
C ASN A 27 -6.19 0.90 -5.43
N GLY A 28 -5.91 0.13 -4.36
CA GLY A 28 -5.33 0.63 -3.13
C GLY A 28 -3.84 0.97 -3.27
N PHE A 29 -3.29 1.52 -2.20
CA PHE A 29 -1.86 1.78 -2.08
C PHE A 29 -1.31 1.09 -0.84
N TYR A 30 0.02 0.92 -0.83
CA TYR A 30 0.73 0.23 0.24
C TYR A 30 1.53 1.22 1.10
N THR A 31 1.44 1.02 2.40
CA THR A 31 2.27 1.66 3.42
C THR A 31 2.96 0.60 4.30
N THR A 32 4.08 0.96 4.92
CA THR A 32 4.76 0.13 5.92
C THR A 32 5.07 0.95 7.16
N THR A 33 5.16 0.31 8.33
CA THR A 33 5.70 0.93 9.55
C THR A 33 7.24 0.88 9.57
N ASN A 34 7.86 0.08 8.69
CA ASN A 34 9.30 -0.05 8.60
C ASN A 34 9.92 1.03 7.69
N LYS A 35 10.45 2.09 8.30
CA LYS A 35 11.12 3.20 7.61
C LYS A 35 12.29 2.75 6.74
N GLU A 36 13.11 1.82 7.23
CA GLU A 36 14.29 1.34 6.50
C GLU A 36 13.89 0.58 5.24
N GLN A 37 12.84 -0.24 5.32
CA GLN A 37 12.26 -0.95 4.19
C GLN A 37 11.71 0.03 3.15
N ALA A 38 10.95 1.05 3.58
CA ALA A 38 10.45 2.09 2.68
C ALA A 38 11.59 2.79 1.94
N TYR A 39 12.68 3.13 2.64
CA TYR A 39 13.87 3.75 2.04
C TYR A 39 14.58 2.85 1.03
N LYS A 40 14.86 1.59 1.41
CA LYS A 40 15.47 0.61 0.50
C LYS A 40 14.65 0.46 -0.77
N TRP A 41 13.33 0.36 -0.65
CA TRP A 41 12.46 0.20 -1.80
C TRP A 41 12.29 1.48 -2.65
N ALA A 42 12.35 2.67 -2.04
CA ALA A 42 12.39 3.93 -2.78
C ALA A 42 13.65 4.00 -3.67
N GLN A 43 14.81 3.61 -3.13
CA GLN A 43 16.07 3.54 -3.88
C GLN A 43 16.05 2.48 -4.99
N ILE A 44 15.41 1.33 -4.77
CA ILE A 44 15.21 0.31 -5.82
C ILE A 44 14.29 0.85 -6.92
N LYS A 45 13.19 1.52 -6.57
CA LYS A 45 12.25 2.10 -7.55
C LYS A 45 12.93 3.15 -8.42
N LYS A 46 13.63 4.09 -7.77
CA LYS A 46 14.42 5.15 -8.43
C LYS A 46 15.34 4.56 -9.49
N ARG A 47 16.13 3.55 -9.13
CA ARG A 47 17.06 2.86 -10.05
C ARG A 47 16.35 2.14 -11.20
N ARG A 48 15.26 1.42 -10.92
CA ARG A 48 14.52 0.66 -11.95
C ARG A 48 13.82 1.55 -12.97
N GLU A 49 13.34 2.71 -12.55
CA GLU A 49 12.61 3.65 -13.41
C GLU A 49 13.51 4.76 -13.96
N ASN A 50 14.82 4.70 -13.70
CA ASN A 50 15.80 5.72 -14.08
C ASN A 50 15.38 7.16 -13.67
N ASN A 51 14.74 7.29 -12.51
CA ASN A 51 14.29 8.57 -11.97
C ASN A 51 15.43 9.27 -11.21
N GLU A 52 15.43 10.59 -11.24
CA GLU A 52 16.39 11.40 -10.47
C GLU A 52 16.17 11.28 -8.96
N ASN A 53 14.92 11.10 -8.52
CA ASN A 53 14.54 11.08 -7.12
C ASN A 53 13.65 9.88 -6.77
N GLY A 54 13.73 9.46 -5.52
CA GLY A 54 12.79 8.54 -4.89
C GLY A 54 12.20 9.22 -3.67
N TYR A 55 10.89 9.12 -3.49
CA TYR A 55 10.15 9.83 -2.45
C TYR A 55 9.63 8.86 -1.41
N ILE A 56 9.57 9.33 -0.16
CA ILE A 56 8.90 8.64 0.94
C ILE A 56 7.92 9.62 1.55
N SER A 57 6.63 9.35 1.38
CA SER A 57 5.57 10.08 2.06
C SER A 57 5.36 9.47 3.45
N ILE A 58 5.17 10.33 4.44
CA ILE A 58 4.97 9.95 5.84
C ILE A 58 3.54 10.33 6.20
N TYR A 59 2.79 9.37 6.73
CA TYR A 59 1.44 9.58 7.20
C TYR A 59 1.36 9.24 8.69
N GLU A 60 0.59 10.02 9.41
CA GLU A 60 0.24 9.74 10.79
C GLU A 60 -1.24 9.40 10.84
N ILE A 61 -1.55 8.26 11.45
CA ILE A 61 -2.92 7.82 11.68
C ILE A 61 -3.13 7.53 13.15
N SER A 62 -4.37 7.62 13.61
CA SER A 62 -4.70 7.33 15.01
C SER A 62 -4.45 5.85 15.35
N GLU A 63 -4.14 5.56 16.60
CA GLU A 63 -3.88 4.19 17.07
C GLU A 63 -5.16 3.36 17.18
N ASP A 64 -6.30 4.01 17.39
CA ASP A 64 -7.64 3.42 17.45
C ASP A 64 -8.27 3.20 16.07
N ILE A 65 -7.51 3.35 14.97
CA ILE A 65 -8.06 3.18 13.62
C ILE A 65 -8.71 1.81 13.42
N LEU A 66 -8.21 0.78 14.09
CA LEU A 66 -8.73 -0.60 14.01
C LEU A 66 -10.12 -0.74 14.64
N ASP A 67 -10.50 0.16 15.54
CA ASP A 67 -11.80 0.18 16.20
C ASP A 67 -12.80 1.11 15.49
N ASN A 68 -12.37 1.79 14.43
CA ASN A 68 -13.19 2.75 13.72
C ASN A 68 -14.25 2.03 12.85
N LYS A 69 -15.52 2.24 13.21
CA LYS A 69 -16.69 1.63 12.57
C LYS A 69 -17.03 2.20 11.18
N ASP A 70 -16.41 3.30 10.78
CA ASP A 70 -16.58 3.90 9.47
C ASP A 70 -15.75 3.16 8.39
N PHE A 71 -14.83 2.29 8.79
CA PHE A 71 -13.97 1.52 7.89
C PHE A 71 -14.29 0.02 7.92
N ASN A 72 -14.28 -0.60 6.74
CA ASN A 72 -14.22 -2.05 6.61
C ASN A 72 -12.76 -2.49 6.73
N ILE A 73 -12.38 -3.02 7.89
CA ILE A 73 -10.99 -3.37 8.20
C ILE A 73 -10.82 -4.88 8.17
N ILE A 74 -9.85 -5.34 7.38
CA ILE A 74 -9.42 -6.73 7.35
C ILE A 74 -8.01 -6.80 7.93
N VAL A 75 -7.82 -7.62 8.97
CA VAL A 75 -6.53 -7.81 9.64
C VAL A 75 -6.03 -9.23 9.37
N PHE A 76 -4.80 -9.32 8.88
CA PHE A 76 -4.08 -10.58 8.73
C PHE A 76 -2.93 -10.60 9.74
N SER A 77 -2.97 -11.51 10.71
CA SER A 77 -1.90 -11.64 11.73
C SER A 77 -0.62 -12.27 11.18
N GLU A 78 -0.74 -12.99 10.07
CA GLU A 78 0.35 -13.69 9.40
C GLU A 78 0.07 -13.81 7.90
N ALA A 79 1.04 -14.34 7.15
CA ALA A 79 0.87 -14.67 5.72
C ALA A 79 0.04 -15.95 5.54
N SER A 80 -1.22 -15.90 5.98
CA SER A 80 -2.15 -17.03 5.99
C SER A 80 -2.72 -17.34 4.59
N LYS A 81 -3.54 -18.40 4.51
CA LYS A 81 -4.28 -18.76 3.28
C LYS A 81 -5.22 -17.64 2.86
N GLU A 82 -5.89 -17.01 3.83
CA GLU A 82 -6.81 -15.89 3.61
C GLU A 82 -6.07 -14.66 3.05
N TRP A 83 -4.88 -14.38 3.57
CA TRP A 83 -4.03 -13.31 3.03
C TRP A 83 -3.62 -13.62 1.58
N LEU A 84 -3.23 -14.86 1.30
CA LEU A 84 -2.86 -15.28 -0.05
C LEU A 84 -4.04 -15.18 -1.02
N GLU A 85 -5.23 -15.64 -0.60
CA GLU A 85 -6.47 -15.53 -1.37
C GLU A 85 -6.83 -14.07 -1.66
N PHE A 86 -6.70 -13.17 -0.67
CA PHE A 86 -6.87 -11.74 -0.86
C PHE A 86 -5.94 -11.20 -1.96
N VAL A 87 -4.64 -11.52 -1.91
CA VAL A 87 -3.67 -11.05 -2.92
C VAL A 87 -3.98 -11.62 -4.30
N ILE A 88 -4.30 -12.92 -4.39
CA ILE A 88 -4.65 -13.58 -5.66
C ILE A 88 -5.90 -12.95 -6.27
N ASN A 89 -6.94 -12.71 -5.48
CA ASN A 89 -8.18 -12.10 -5.97
C ASN A 89 -7.92 -10.70 -6.54
N ASN A 90 -7.12 -9.88 -5.86
CA ASN A 90 -6.72 -8.56 -6.37
C ASN A 90 -5.88 -8.64 -7.66
N ARG A 91 -5.05 -9.69 -7.81
CA ARG A 91 -4.20 -9.91 -9.00
C ARG A 91 -4.96 -10.47 -10.20
N MET A 92 -6.00 -11.27 -9.97
CA MET A 92 -6.71 -12.01 -11.03
C MET A 92 -8.01 -11.33 -11.48
N ASN A 93 -8.60 -10.48 -10.64
CA ASN A 93 -9.88 -9.84 -10.93
C ASN A 93 -9.78 -8.31 -10.82
N VAL A 94 -9.84 -7.64 -11.97
CA VAL A 94 -9.78 -6.16 -12.09
C VAL A 94 -10.92 -5.47 -11.34
N ASP A 95 -12.06 -6.15 -11.21
CA ASP A 95 -13.27 -5.64 -10.55
C ASP A 95 -13.49 -6.26 -9.17
N TYR A 96 -12.44 -6.85 -8.56
CA TYR A 96 -12.52 -7.37 -7.19
C TYR A 96 -12.88 -6.24 -6.23
N LYS A 97 -13.99 -6.43 -5.50
CA LYS A 97 -14.44 -5.50 -4.46
C LYS A 97 -14.12 -6.07 -3.10
N HIS A 98 -13.51 -5.24 -2.26
CA HIS A 98 -13.33 -5.54 -0.85
C HIS A 98 -14.68 -5.34 -0.16
N SER A 99 -15.30 -6.43 0.27
CA SER A 99 -16.55 -6.44 1.05
C SER A 99 -16.23 -6.45 2.53
#